data_AF-A0A957NY30-F1
#
_entry.id   AF-A0A957NY30-F1
#
_cell.length_a   1.000
_cell.length_b   1.000
_cell.length_c   1.000
_cell.angle_alpha   90.00
_cell.angle_beta   90.00
_cell.angle_gamma   90.00
#
_symmetry.space_group_name_H-M   'P 1'
#
loop_
_entity.id
_entity.type
_entity.pdbx_description
1 polymer ?
#
loop_
_entity_poly.entity_id
_entity_poly.type
_entity_poly.pdbx_seq_one_letter_code
_entity_poly.pdbx_strand_id
1 'polypeptide(L)'
;ARQLADADIQNDDKLRLVFLASCQTAARSPADAFRGLAPRLVQAGVPAVLAMQDLVPVDTARAFATTFYRQLLQHGQVDLATNEARSHLLTVNLSGASIPALFMRLRDGALLGKRGRIAGDKSENFWPFLLDDLRKGKCVPFLGPRVTAGLLPDAAQVATRLADKYNYPLADRTDLAKVARYIALNAPQDLRAEYTRLLRRSLFAYLGLKPTREDRQRFANANLTETAAGIGWAEKVRALHENEIHHLLAELKLPLYMTTNCDSFMTEALRATGAANVRRAGPRWEQVQAGTPQYTLDPEPSRENPVVFHLNGYDDDPTQAHQMVLSEDDY
;
A
#
# COMPACT_ATOMS: atom_id res chain seq x y z
N ALA A 1 -20.59 22.00 15.58
CA ALA A 1 -19.13 21.77 15.71
C ALA A 1 -18.86 20.29 15.98
N ARG A 2 -18.65 19.51 14.92
CA ARG A 2 -18.04 18.16 14.92
C ARG A 2 -17.65 17.87 13.46
N GLN A 3 -16.64 18.60 13.00
CA GLN A 3 -15.91 18.29 11.78
C GLN A 3 -14.74 17.42 12.21
N LEU A 4 -14.86 16.10 12.01
CA LEU A 4 -13.71 15.23 11.91
C LEU A 4 -13.27 15.34 10.44
N ALA A 5 -12.27 16.18 10.25
CA ALA A 5 -11.61 16.44 8.99
C ALA A 5 -10.86 15.18 8.50
N ASP A 6 -11.08 14.88 7.23
CA ASP A 6 -10.07 14.52 6.24
C ASP A 6 -9.16 13.33 6.55
N ALA A 7 -9.76 12.15 6.48
CA ALA A 7 -9.04 10.95 6.07
C ALA A 7 -9.05 10.87 4.51
N ASP A 8 -7.87 10.99 3.90
CA ASP A 8 -7.54 10.63 2.51
C ASP A 8 -8.51 11.16 1.42
N ILE A 9 -8.37 12.44 1.02
CA ILE A 9 -9.10 13.01 -0.13
C ILE A 9 -8.27 13.07 -1.43
N GLN A 10 -6.97 12.79 -1.43
CA GLN A 10 -6.21 12.79 -2.69
C GLN A 10 -6.10 11.40 -3.30
N ASN A 11 -7.25 10.94 -3.79
CA ASN A 11 -7.55 10.46 -5.15
C ASN A 11 -8.51 9.25 -5.12
N ASP A 12 -9.73 9.45 -4.60
CA ASP A 12 -10.81 8.45 -4.63
C ASP A 12 -11.71 8.54 -5.88
N ASP A 13 -11.22 9.20 -6.94
CA ASP A 13 -11.89 9.26 -8.26
C ASP A 13 -11.61 8.03 -9.13
N LYS A 14 -11.13 6.93 -8.54
CA LYS A 14 -11.03 5.65 -9.25
C LYS A 14 -12.38 4.95 -9.18
N LEU A 15 -13.10 4.94 -10.30
CA LEU A 15 -14.30 4.14 -10.52
C LEU A 15 -14.17 2.73 -9.92
N ARG A 16 -14.83 2.51 -8.77
CA ARG A 16 -14.74 1.24 -8.02
C ARG A 16 -15.80 0.23 -8.45
N LEU A 17 -16.99 0.74 -8.74
CA LEU A 17 -18.15 -0.02 -9.12
C LEU A 17 -18.82 0.61 -10.33
N VAL A 18 -19.14 -0.23 -11.32
CA VAL A 18 -20.10 0.14 -12.37
C VAL A 18 -21.37 -0.68 -12.18
N PHE A 19 -22.51 -0.02 -12.08
CA PHE A 19 -23.83 -0.66 -11.98
C PHE A 19 -24.58 -0.41 -13.28
N LEU A 20 -24.75 -1.46 -14.09
CA LEU A 20 -25.43 -1.41 -15.38
C LEU A 20 -26.88 -1.88 -15.19
N ALA A 21 -27.79 -0.93 -14.95
CA ALA A 21 -29.21 -1.19 -14.71
C ALA A 21 -30.02 -1.40 -16.00
N SER A 22 -29.44 -1.23 -17.19
CA SER A 22 -30.17 -1.37 -18.46
C SER A 22 -30.21 -2.82 -18.96
N CYS A 23 -31.40 -3.23 -19.42
CA CYS A 23 -31.63 -4.52 -20.07
C CYS A 23 -30.67 -4.72 -21.26
N GLN A 24 -30.18 -5.95 -21.43
CA GLN A 24 -29.22 -6.36 -22.48
C GLN A 24 -27.78 -5.86 -22.36
N THR A 25 -27.33 -5.38 -21.19
CA THR A 25 -25.90 -5.07 -20.99
C THR A 25 -24.99 -6.30 -20.82
N ALA A 26 -25.59 -7.49 -20.68
CA ALA A 26 -24.90 -8.78 -20.75
C ALA A 26 -25.65 -9.82 -21.63
N ALA A 27 -26.39 -9.37 -22.66
CA ALA A 27 -27.10 -10.26 -23.58
C ALA A 27 -26.13 -11.22 -24.30
N ARG A 28 -26.48 -12.51 -24.30
CA ARG A 28 -25.70 -13.62 -24.89
C ARG A 28 -26.00 -13.73 -26.38
N SER A 29 -25.01 -13.44 -27.23
CA SER A 29 -24.87 -14.17 -28.50
C SER A 29 -24.13 -15.47 -28.19
N PRO A 30 -24.60 -16.65 -28.63
CA PRO A 30 -23.92 -17.93 -28.41
C PRO A 30 -22.47 -17.97 -28.92
N ALA A 31 -22.06 -16.99 -29.74
CA ALA A 31 -20.71 -16.86 -30.27
C ALA A 31 -19.78 -15.91 -29.47
N ASP A 32 -20.27 -15.15 -28.48
CA ASP A 32 -19.54 -13.98 -27.95
C ASP A 32 -19.69 -13.76 -26.44
N ALA A 33 -19.37 -14.78 -25.63
CA ALA A 33 -19.34 -14.67 -24.16
C ALA A 33 -18.38 -13.58 -23.61
N PHE A 34 -17.49 -13.03 -24.45
CA PHE A 34 -16.46 -12.05 -24.09
C PHE A 34 -16.70 -10.62 -24.62
N ARG A 35 -17.79 -10.34 -25.36
CA ARG A 35 -18.04 -8.99 -25.92
C ARG A 35 -18.89 -8.04 -25.05
N GLY A 36 -19.45 -8.53 -23.94
CA GLY A 36 -20.25 -7.70 -23.03
C GLY A 36 -19.46 -6.56 -22.39
N LEU A 37 -20.10 -5.42 -22.13
CA LEU A 37 -19.45 -4.24 -21.54
C LEU A 37 -18.84 -4.54 -20.16
N ALA A 38 -19.50 -5.39 -19.36
CA ALA A 38 -19.06 -5.71 -18.01
C ALA A 38 -17.70 -6.44 -17.93
N PRO A 39 -17.46 -7.55 -18.66
CA PRO A 39 -16.12 -8.15 -18.75
C PRO A 39 -15.03 -7.17 -19.22
N ARG A 40 -15.32 -6.31 -20.21
CA ARG A 40 -14.35 -5.33 -20.73
C ARG A 40 -13.99 -4.26 -19.70
N LEU A 41 -14.96 -3.80 -18.92
CA LEU A 41 -14.73 -2.85 -17.82
C LEU A 41 -13.87 -3.47 -16.71
N VAL A 42 -14.10 -4.75 -16.36
CA VAL A 42 -13.24 -5.46 -15.39
C VAL A 42 -11.81 -5.60 -15.93
N GLN A 43 -11.65 -5.97 -17.20
CA GLN A 43 -10.34 -6.03 -17.88
C GLN A 43 -9.64 -4.66 -17.94
N ALA A 44 -10.41 -3.58 -18.15
CA ALA A 44 -9.92 -2.20 -18.15
C ALA A 44 -9.57 -1.66 -16.74
N GLY A 45 -9.77 -2.46 -15.70
CA GLY A 45 -9.34 -2.15 -14.33
C GLY A 45 -10.46 -1.77 -13.37
N VAL A 46 -11.73 -1.78 -13.78
CA VAL A 46 -12.85 -1.58 -12.83
C VAL A 46 -12.88 -2.75 -11.83
N PRO A 47 -12.82 -2.49 -10.52
CA PRO A 47 -12.78 -3.56 -9.50
C PRO A 47 -13.99 -4.49 -9.52
N ALA A 48 -15.20 -3.94 -9.66
CA ALA A 48 -16.44 -4.68 -9.74
C ALA A 48 -17.43 -4.04 -10.74
N VAL A 49 -18.15 -4.88 -11.47
CA VAL A 49 -19.21 -4.47 -12.39
C VAL A 49 -20.42 -5.37 -12.16
N LEU A 50 -21.55 -4.76 -11.80
CA LEU A 50 -22.83 -5.44 -11.74
C LEU A 50 -23.61 -5.15 -13.03
N ALA A 51 -24.09 -6.18 -13.72
CA ALA A 51 -24.82 -6.05 -14.97
C ALA A 51 -26.02 -7.00 -15.04
N MET A 52 -27.01 -6.65 -15.87
CA MET A 52 -28.20 -7.49 -16.09
C MET A 52 -27.98 -8.41 -17.30
N GLN A 53 -28.01 -9.73 -17.10
CA GLN A 53 -27.79 -10.72 -18.16
C GLN A 53 -29.01 -10.97 -19.07
N ASP A 54 -30.16 -10.42 -18.72
CA ASP A 54 -31.43 -10.60 -19.44
C ASP A 54 -32.36 -9.39 -19.20
N LEU A 55 -33.56 -9.43 -19.79
CA LEU A 55 -34.64 -8.47 -19.58
C LEU A 55 -35.15 -8.56 -18.14
N VAL A 56 -34.88 -7.51 -17.34
CA VAL A 56 -35.31 -7.42 -15.95
C VAL A 56 -36.55 -6.54 -15.81
N PRO A 57 -37.61 -6.98 -15.10
CA PRO A 57 -38.74 -6.12 -14.75
C PRO A 57 -38.27 -4.91 -13.93
N VAL A 58 -38.89 -3.74 -14.15
CA VAL A 58 -38.51 -2.49 -13.47
C VAL A 58 -38.59 -2.62 -11.95
N ASP A 59 -39.62 -3.32 -11.43
CA ASP A 59 -39.80 -3.51 -10.00
C ASP A 59 -38.73 -4.44 -9.40
N THR A 60 -38.35 -5.50 -10.12
CA THR A 60 -37.21 -6.36 -9.75
C THR A 60 -35.91 -5.58 -9.73
N ALA A 61 -35.63 -4.77 -10.77
CA ALA A 61 -34.40 -3.98 -10.84
C ALA A 61 -34.33 -2.96 -9.70
N ARG A 62 -35.45 -2.29 -9.38
CA ARG A 62 -35.55 -1.33 -8.28
C ARG A 62 -35.36 -2.00 -6.92
N ALA A 63 -36.04 -3.12 -6.67
CA ALA A 63 -35.94 -3.87 -5.42
C ALA A 63 -34.53 -4.42 -5.21
N PHE A 64 -33.93 -4.97 -6.27
CA PHE A 64 -32.54 -5.44 -6.25
C PHE A 64 -31.59 -4.31 -5.93
N ALA A 65 -31.61 -3.20 -6.69
CA ALA A 65 -30.70 -2.08 -6.51
C ALA A 65 -30.81 -1.48 -5.10
N THR A 66 -32.04 -1.33 -4.59
CA THR A 66 -32.29 -0.79 -3.25
C THR A 66 -31.64 -1.66 -2.18
N THR A 67 -31.87 -2.97 -2.22
CA THR A 67 -31.29 -3.90 -1.24
C THR A 67 -29.78 -4.02 -1.41
N PHE A 68 -29.29 -4.13 -2.65
CA PHE A 68 -27.87 -4.20 -2.97
C PHE A 68 -27.10 -3.00 -2.43
N TYR A 69 -27.54 -1.76 -2.71
CA TYR A 69 -26.85 -0.57 -2.23
C TYR A 69 -26.95 -0.43 -0.71
N ARG A 70 -28.10 -0.77 -0.10
CA ARG A 70 -28.24 -0.74 1.35
C ARG A 70 -27.21 -1.66 2.03
N GLN A 71 -27.11 -2.91 1.57
CA GLN A 71 -26.19 -3.89 2.14
C GLN A 71 -24.73 -3.54 1.84
N LEU A 72 -24.44 -3.15 0.60
CA LEU A 72 -23.11 -2.71 0.20
C LEU A 72 -22.63 -1.54 1.06
N LEU A 73 -23.47 -0.57 1.37
CA LEU A 73 -23.11 0.55 2.25
C LEU A 73 -22.96 0.12 3.73
N GLN A 74 -23.64 -0.94 4.15
CA GLN A 74 -23.57 -1.45 5.52
C GLN A 74 -22.25 -2.17 5.81
N HIS A 75 -21.79 -3.05 4.92
CA HIS A 75 -20.63 -3.91 5.18
C HIS A 75 -19.55 -3.87 4.10
N GLY A 76 -19.84 -3.31 2.91
CA GLY A 76 -18.84 -3.04 1.87
C GLY A 76 -18.38 -4.23 1.02
N GLN A 77 -18.98 -5.41 1.21
CA GLN A 77 -18.69 -6.60 0.39
C GLN A 77 -19.67 -6.69 -0.77
N VAL A 78 -19.17 -6.59 -2.01
CA VAL A 78 -20.03 -6.47 -3.21
C VAL A 78 -20.69 -7.79 -3.60
N ASP A 79 -20.01 -8.90 -3.41
CA ASP A 79 -20.51 -10.24 -3.66
C ASP A 79 -21.57 -10.67 -2.64
N LEU A 80 -21.33 -10.40 -1.36
CA LEU A 80 -22.31 -10.62 -0.30
C LEU A 80 -23.56 -9.77 -0.55
N ALA A 81 -23.40 -8.46 -0.79
CA ALA A 81 -24.53 -7.56 -1.07
C ALA A 81 -25.33 -7.99 -2.32
N THR A 82 -24.64 -8.52 -3.35
CA THR A 82 -25.30 -9.09 -4.53
C THR A 82 -26.17 -10.29 -4.16
N ASN A 83 -25.64 -11.23 -3.38
CA ASN A 83 -26.36 -12.44 -3.00
C ASN A 83 -27.52 -12.16 -2.04
N GLU A 84 -27.36 -11.22 -1.10
CA GLU A 84 -28.43 -10.77 -0.21
C GLU A 84 -29.56 -10.08 -0.99
N ALA A 85 -29.23 -9.27 -2.00
CA ALA A 85 -30.22 -8.67 -2.88
C ALA A 85 -30.97 -9.72 -3.71
N ARG A 86 -30.29 -10.76 -4.23
CA ARG A 86 -30.95 -11.90 -4.89
C ARG A 86 -31.88 -12.65 -3.94
N SER A 87 -31.42 -12.92 -2.72
CA SER A 87 -32.21 -13.60 -1.67
C SER A 87 -33.46 -12.81 -1.31
N HIS A 88 -33.34 -11.48 -1.21
CA HIS A 88 -34.48 -10.60 -0.96
C HIS A 88 -35.55 -10.71 -2.06
N LEU A 89 -35.16 -10.68 -3.34
CA LEU A 89 -36.10 -10.85 -4.45
C LEU A 89 -36.89 -12.17 -4.35
N LEU A 90 -36.23 -13.26 -3.98
CA LEU A 90 -36.88 -14.56 -3.76
C LEU A 90 -37.87 -14.50 -2.58
N THR A 91 -37.50 -13.82 -1.50
CA THR A 91 -38.34 -13.68 -0.30
C THR A 91 -39.61 -12.88 -0.58
N VAL A 92 -39.53 -11.83 -1.40
CA VAL A 92 -40.69 -11.03 -1.81
C VAL A 92 -41.37 -11.55 -3.08
N ASN A 93 -41.00 -12.74 -3.54
CA ASN A 93 -41.58 -13.45 -4.68
C ASN A 93 -41.52 -12.66 -6.02
N LEU A 94 -40.48 -11.85 -6.22
CA LEU A 94 -40.19 -11.17 -7.47
C LEU A 94 -39.37 -12.07 -8.40
N SER A 95 -39.77 -12.17 -9.67
CA SER A 95 -39.04 -12.93 -10.68
C SER A 95 -37.72 -12.23 -11.07
N GLY A 96 -36.76 -13.00 -11.58
CA GLY A 96 -35.52 -12.46 -12.14
C GLY A 96 -34.34 -12.36 -11.16
N ALA A 97 -34.36 -13.06 -10.03
CA ALA A 97 -33.24 -13.09 -9.07
C ALA A 97 -31.91 -13.60 -9.67
N SER A 98 -31.97 -14.39 -10.75
CA SER A 98 -30.79 -14.88 -11.48
C SER A 98 -30.24 -13.89 -12.53
N ILE A 99 -30.97 -12.81 -12.83
CA ILE A 99 -30.62 -11.86 -13.92
C ILE A 99 -29.44 -10.95 -13.55
N PRO A 100 -29.36 -10.35 -12.34
CA PRO A 100 -28.21 -9.55 -11.95
C PRO A 100 -26.99 -10.44 -11.84
N ALA A 101 -25.89 -10.06 -12.49
CA ALA A 101 -24.62 -10.75 -12.45
C ALA A 101 -23.49 -9.82 -12.07
N LEU A 102 -22.63 -10.31 -11.18
CA LEU A 102 -21.46 -9.62 -10.70
C LEU A 102 -20.23 -10.16 -11.42
N PHE A 103 -19.47 -9.25 -12.03
CA PHE A 103 -18.13 -9.48 -12.55
C PHE A 103 -17.15 -8.72 -11.66
N MET A 104 -16.15 -9.38 -11.11
CA MET A 104 -15.19 -8.71 -10.23
C MET A 104 -13.81 -9.31 -10.38
N ARG A 105 -12.80 -8.50 -10.06
CA ARG A 105 -11.40 -8.92 -9.90
C ARG A 105 -10.93 -8.87 -8.44
N LEU A 106 -11.84 -8.56 -7.52
CA LEU A 106 -11.60 -8.56 -6.08
C LEU A 106 -11.62 -10.01 -5.58
N ARG A 107 -10.56 -10.42 -4.87
CA ARG A 107 -10.46 -11.79 -4.33
C ARG A 107 -11.36 -12.01 -3.11
N ASP A 108 -11.59 -10.96 -2.33
CA ASP A 108 -12.31 -10.96 -1.07
C ASP A 108 -13.67 -10.25 -1.13
N GLY A 109 -14.07 -9.79 -2.32
CA GLY A 109 -15.32 -9.05 -2.52
C GLY A 109 -15.36 -7.68 -1.83
N ALA A 110 -14.28 -7.23 -1.19
CA ALA A 110 -14.27 -5.99 -0.41
C ALA A 110 -14.17 -4.76 -1.33
N LEU A 111 -15.32 -4.16 -1.63
CA LEU A 111 -15.46 -3.04 -2.55
C LEU A 111 -15.47 -1.70 -1.82
N LEU A 112 -16.22 -1.64 -0.72
CA LEU A 112 -16.22 -0.53 0.23
C LEU A 112 -15.72 -1.07 1.59
N GLY A 113 -15.18 -0.20 2.43
CA GLY A 113 -14.67 -0.63 3.72
C GLY A 113 -13.51 0.23 4.19
N LYS A 114 -13.58 0.64 5.46
CA LYS A 114 -12.56 1.45 6.13
C LYS A 114 -11.30 0.60 6.35
N ARG A 115 -10.16 1.05 5.83
CA ARG A 115 -8.85 0.49 6.18
C ARG A 115 -8.67 0.59 7.71
N GLY A 116 -8.24 -0.50 8.36
CA GLY A 116 -7.98 -0.54 9.81
C GLY A 116 -9.15 -1.06 10.67
N ARG A 117 -9.56 -2.32 10.49
CA ARG A 117 -10.51 -2.99 11.41
C ARG A 117 -9.75 -3.55 12.62
N ILE A 118 -10.22 -3.23 13.82
CA ILE A 118 -9.80 -3.91 15.06
C ILE A 118 -10.39 -5.32 15.01
N ALA A 119 -9.52 -6.34 14.94
CA ALA A 119 -9.96 -7.72 14.95
C ALA A 119 -10.40 -8.14 16.37
N GLY A 120 -11.68 -8.49 16.55
CA GLY A 120 -12.22 -9.12 17.76
C GLY A 120 -13.48 -8.45 18.33
N ASP A 121 -14.22 -9.19 19.17
CA ASP A 121 -15.49 -8.78 19.80
C ASP A 121 -15.33 -7.67 20.87
N LYS A 122 -14.13 -7.10 21.03
CA LYS A 122 -13.78 -6.12 22.06
C LYS A 122 -13.28 -4.81 21.47
N SER A 123 -13.87 -4.34 20.38
CA SER A 123 -13.52 -3.06 19.75
C SER A 123 -13.63 -1.86 20.71
N GLU A 124 -14.55 -1.92 21.67
CA GLU A 124 -14.75 -0.89 22.70
C GLU A 124 -13.55 -0.75 23.66
N ASN A 125 -12.84 -1.85 23.94
CA ASN A 125 -11.71 -1.87 24.86
C ASN A 125 -10.36 -1.64 24.16
N PHE A 126 -10.29 -1.87 22.84
CA PHE A 126 -9.03 -1.74 22.10
C PHE A 126 -8.41 -0.34 22.20
N TRP A 127 -9.20 0.71 21.98
CA TRP A 127 -8.68 2.08 21.96
C TRP A 127 -8.15 2.52 23.32
N PRO A 128 -8.86 2.30 24.45
CA PRO A 128 -8.29 2.53 25.78
C PRO A 128 -6.95 1.81 26.02
N PHE A 129 -6.85 0.53 25.66
CA PHE A 129 -5.60 -0.23 25.82
C PHE A 129 -4.47 0.29 24.94
N LEU A 130 -4.75 0.55 23.66
CA LEU A 130 -3.75 1.11 22.75
C LEU A 130 -3.23 2.46 23.24
N LEU A 131 -4.12 3.35 23.70
CA LEU A 131 -3.73 4.65 24.25
C LEU A 131 -2.90 4.51 25.53
N ASP A 132 -3.21 3.54 26.39
CA ASP A 132 -2.43 3.23 27.58
C ASP A 132 -1.04 2.68 27.23
N ASP A 133 -0.94 1.75 26.28
CA ASP A 133 0.32 1.20 25.79
C ASP A 133 1.18 2.26 25.10
N LEU A 134 0.57 3.14 24.30
CA LEU A 134 1.25 4.29 23.69
C LEU A 134 1.84 5.21 24.77
N ARG A 135 1.06 5.57 25.81
CA ARG A 135 1.56 6.39 26.93
C ARG A 135 2.69 5.70 27.69
N LYS A 136 2.64 4.38 27.81
CA LYS A 136 3.67 3.55 28.46
C LYS A 136 4.86 3.23 27.55
N GLY A 137 4.82 3.61 26.26
CA GLY A 137 5.87 3.30 25.30
C GLY A 137 5.97 1.81 24.93
N LYS A 138 4.91 1.03 25.13
CA LYS A 138 4.85 -0.43 24.88
C LYS A 138 4.37 -0.81 23.48
N CYS A 139 4.25 0.17 22.59
CA CYS A 139 3.83 -0.04 21.20
C CYS A 139 5.05 0.01 20.28
N VAL A 140 5.08 -0.89 19.29
CA VAL A 140 6.07 -0.89 18.22
C VAL A 140 5.34 -0.74 16.88
N PRO A 141 5.40 0.42 16.21
CA PRO A 141 4.80 0.61 14.90
C PRO A 141 5.54 -0.20 13.83
N PHE A 142 4.78 -0.87 12.96
CA PHE A 142 5.30 -1.55 11.77
C PHE A 142 4.90 -0.77 10.52
N LEU A 143 5.89 -0.25 9.80
CA LEU A 143 5.73 0.55 8.60
C LEU A 143 6.06 -0.27 7.35
N GLY A 144 5.03 -0.62 6.59
CA GLY A 144 5.18 -1.29 5.28
C GLY A 144 5.45 -0.32 4.12
N PRO A 145 5.64 -0.82 2.89
CA PRO A 145 5.98 -0.01 1.71
C PRO A 145 4.90 0.98 1.27
N ARG A 146 3.71 0.90 1.86
CA ARG A 146 2.60 1.81 1.55
C ARG A 146 2.64 3.11 2.34
N VAL A 147 3.47 3.23 3.38
CA VAL A 147 3.63 4.52 4.10
C VAL A 147 4.33 5.58 3.26
N THR A 148 5.06 5.15 2.20
CA THR A 148 5.72 6.04 1.24
C THR A 148 4.87 6.27 -0.01
N ALA A 149 3.60 5.87 0.00
CA ALA A 149 2.69 6.10 -1.11
C ALA A 149 2.58 7.61 -1.39
N GLY A 150 2.71 7.98 -2.66
CA GLY A 150 2.87 9.38 -3.06
C GLY A 150 4.34 9.78 -3.06
N LEU A 151 5.06 9.61 -1.95
CA LEU A 151 6.46 10.05 -1.78
C LEU A 151 7.46 9.34 -2.71
N LEU A 152 7.29 8.03 -2.85
CA LEU A 152 8.16 7.15 -3.61
C LEU A 152 7.33 6.27 -4.57
N PRO A 153 7.94 5.76 -5.65
CA PRO A 153 7.25 4.86 -6.56
C PRO A 153 6.92 3.56 -5.84
N ASP A 154 5.75 3.00 -6.14
CA ASP A 154 5.38 1.69 -5.60
C ASP A 154 6.22 0.56 -6.24
N ALA A 155 6.15 -0.63 -5.64
CA ALA A 155 6.90 -1.79 -6.11
C ALA A 155 6.61 -2.13 -7.58
N ALA A 156 5.37 -1.94 -8.06
CA ALA A 156 5.00 -2.24 -9.44
C ALA A 156 5.61 -1.24 -10.43
N GLN A 157 5.66 0.04 -10.07
CA GLN A 157 6.32 1.08 -10.84
C GLN A 157 7.84 0.85 -10.92
N VAL A 158 8.45 0.46 -9.80
CA VAL A 158 9.88 0.12 -9.77
C VAL A 158 10.15 -1.13 -10.61
N ALA A 159 9.36 -2.18 -10.43
CA ALA A 159 9.46 -3.42 -11.20
C ALA A 159 9.36 -3.17 -12.71
N THR A 160 8.40 -2.35 -13.14
CA THR A 160 8.23 -2.02 -14.56
C THR A 160 9.48 -1.34 -15.13
N ARG A 161 10.03 -0.33 -14.43
CA ARG A 161 11.24 0.38 -14.88
C ARG A 161 12.48 -0.53 -14.91
N LEU A 162 12.59 -1.45 -13.95
CA LEU A 162 13.66 -2.44 -13.93
C LEU A 162 13.48 -3.47 -15.05
N ALA A 163 12.26 -3.94 -15.28
CA ALA A 163 11.91 -4.86 -16.35
C ALA A 163 12.23 -4.27 -17.74
N ASP A 164 11.98 -2.98 -17.94
CA ASP A 164 12.35 -2.27 -19.17
C ASP A 164 13.87 -2.19 -19.32
N LYS A 165 14.59 -1.77 -18.26
CA LYS A 165 16.05 -1.59 -18.30
C LYS A 165 16.80 -2.89 -18.56
N TYR A 166 16.37 -3.98 -17.95
CA TYR A 166 17.05 -5.29 -18.01
C TYR A 166 16.41 -6.26 -19.01
N ASN A 167 15.49 -5.80 -19.85
CA ASN A 167 14.80 -6.62 -20.86
C ASN A 167 14.14 -7.89 -20.27
N TYR A 168 13.43 -7.74 -19.15
CA TYR A 168 12.72 -8.85 -18.52
C TYR A 168 11.70 -9.48 -19.50
N PRO A 169 11.77 -10.80 -19.75
CA PRO A 169 11.05 -11.41 -20.87
C PRO A 169 9.62 -11.85 -20.53
N LEU A 170 9.25 -11.90 -19.24
CA LEU A 170 7.96 -12.45 -18.80
C LEU A 170 6.88 -11.36 -18.66
N ALA A 171 5.61 -11.80 -18.64
CA ALA A 171 4.45 -10.92 -18.65
C ALA A 171 4.19 -10.21 -17.31
N ASP A 172 4.70 -10.76 -16.21
CA ASP A 172 4.58 -10.26 -14.84
C ASP A 172 5.59 -9.15 -14.52
N ARG A 173 5.69 -8.16 -15.43
CA ARG A 173 6.62 -7.02 -15.36
C ARG A 173 6.42 -6.10 -14.15
N THR A 174 5.28 -6.22 -13.46
CA THR A 174 4.94 -5.43 -12.26
C THR A 174 5.26 -6.15 -10.95
N ASP A 175 5.73 -7.40 -11.01
CA ASP A 175 6.10 -8.18 -9.82
C ASP A 175 7.58 -7.93 -9.49
N LEU A 176 7.82 -7.09 -8.48
CA LEU A 176 9.18 -6.70 -8.09
C LEU A 176 10.04 -7.91 -7.71
N ALA A 177 9.49 -8.88 -6.99
CA ALA A 177 10.26 -10.04 -6.52
C ALA A 177 10.77 -10.88 -7.69
N LYS A 178 9.91 -11.10 -8.69
CA LYS A 178 10.28 -11.89 -9.89
C LYS A 178 11.22 -11.14 -10.81
N VAL A 179 11.01 -9.83 -11.00
CA VAL A 179 11.91 -9.00 -11.79
C VAL A 179 13.28 -8.90 -11.11
N ALA A 180 13.32 -8.67 -9.80
CA ALA A 180 14.54 -8.63 -9.00
C ALA A 180 15.30 -9.96 -9.09
N ARG A 181 14.61 -11.10 -8.95
CA ARG A 181 15.20 -12.43 -9.11
C ARG A 181 15.86 -12.63 -10.47
N TYR A 182 15.18 -12.24 -11.54
CA TYR A 182 15.76 -12.31 -12.89
C TYR A 182 17.01 -11.43 -13.02
N ILE A 183 16.99 -10.22 -12.48
CA ILE A 183 18.15 -9.31 -12.52
C ILE A 183 19.29 -9.87 -11.66
N ALA A 184 19.00 -10.45 -10.50
CA ALA A 184 20.02 -11.05 -9.63
C ALA A 184 20.81 -12.17 -10.31
N LEU A 185 20.19 -12.91 -11.23
CA LEU A 185 20.88 -13.94 -12.03
C LEU A 185 21.81 -13.37 -13.11
N ASN A 186 21.54 -12.16 -13.60
CA ASN A 186 22.24 -11.57 -14.75
C ASN A 186 23.20 -10.43 -14.37
N ALA A 187 22.85 -9.63 -13.36
CA ALA A 187 23.55 -8.43 -12.91
C ALA A 187 23.33 -8.16 -11.40
N PRO A 188 23.75 -9.07 -10.50
CA PRO A 188 23.46 -8.99 -9.07
C PRO A 188 24.03 -7.74 -8.38
N GLN A 189 25.19 -7.26 -8.86
CA GLN A 189 25.88 -6.10 -8.28
C GLN A 189 25.13 -4.79 -8.51
N ASP A 190 24.33 -4.71 -9.57
CA ASP A 190 23.66 -3.46 -9.96
C ASP A 190 22.24 -3.34 -9.37
N LEU A 191 21.57 -4.45 -9.07
CA LEU A 191 20.15 -4.48 -8.71
C LEU A 191 19.80 -3.49 -7.59
N ARG A 192 20.55 -3.54 -6.49
CA ARG A 192 20.31 -2.73 -5.29
C ARG A 192 20.65 -1.26 -5.50
N ALA A 193 21.76 -0.98 -6.19
CA ALA A 193 22.14 0.37 -6.58
C ALA A 193 21.11 0.99 -7.54
N GLU A 194 20.56 0.20 -8.46
CA GLU A 194 19.55 0.63 -9.41
C GLU A 194 18.19 0.86 -8.77
N TYR A 195 17.80 -0.02 -7.85
CA TYR A 195 16.63 0.14 -7.01
C TYR A 195 16.66 1.48 -6.25
N THR A 196 17.73 1.73 -5.48
CA THR A 196 17.87 2.99 -4.72
C THR A 196 17.97 4.21 -5.64
N ARG A 197 18.64 4.10 -6.79
CA ARG A 197 18.68 5.15 -7.82
C ARG A 197 17.29 5.50 -8.35
N LEU A 198 16.39 4.53 -8.53
CA LEU A 198 15.02 4.77 -8.99
C LEU A 198 14.18 5.48 -7.93
N LEU A 199 14.32 5.09 -6.65
CA LEU A 199 13.66 5.77 -5.53
C LEU A 199 14.14 7.23 -5.42
N ARG A 200 15.47 7.43 -5.40
CA ARG A 200 16.11 8.76 -5.32
C ARG A 200 15.65 9.71 -6.41
N ARG A 201 15.61 9.25 -7.67
CA ARG A 201 15.15 10.08 -8.80
C ARG A 201 13.70 10.53 -8.64
N SER A 202 12.86 9.69 -8.04
CA SER A 202 11.43 9.96 -7.90
C SER A 202 11.14 10.92 -6.75
N LEU A 203 11.99 10.94 -5.71
CA LEU A 203 11.86 11.83 -4.55
C LEU A 203 11.80 13.32 -4.94
N PHE A 204 12.70 13.76 -5.84
CA PHE A 204 12.71 15.15 -6.33
C PHE A 204 11.40 15.51 -7.04
N ALA A 205 10.91 14.62 -7.90
CA ALA A 205 9.69 14.84 -8.67
C ALA A 205 8.47 15.01 -7.75
N TYR A 206 8.40 14.19 -6.70
CA TYR A 206 7.30 14.26 -5.74
C TYR A 206 7.31 15.55 -4.93
N LEU A 207 8.47 15.99 -4.43
CA LEU A 207 8.59 17.23 -3.67
C LEU A 207 8.44 18.49 -4.54
N GLY A 208 8.10 18.34 -5.83
CA GLY A 208 8.01 19.45 -6.79
C GLY A 208 9.35 20.14 -7.05
N LEU A 209 10.46 19.49 -6.70
CA LEU A 209 11.80 20.06 -6.82
C LEU A 209 12.36 19.77 -8.21
N LYS A 210 12.86 20.83 -8.85
CA LYS A 210 13.68 20.70 -10.06
C LYS A 210 15.15 20.75 -9.64
N PRO A 211 15.90 19.63 -9.71
CA PRO A 211 17.29 19.61 -9.29
C PRO A 211 18.12 20.59 -10.13
N THR A 212 18.77 21.54 -9.46
CA THR A 212 19.72 22.46 -10.07
C THR A 212 20.96 21.71 -10.59
N ARG A 213 21.84 22.40 -11.33
CA ARG A 213 23.11 21.80 -11.76
C ARG A 213 23.97 21.40 -10.55
N GLU A 214 23.96 22.23 -9.50
CA GLU A 214 24.65 21.95 -8.24
C GLU A 214 24.06 20.76 -7.51
N ASP A 215 22.72 20.64 -7.43
CA ASP A 215 22.06 19.47 -6.83
C ASP A 215 22.44 18.19 -7.56
N ARG A 216 22.47 18.21 -8.90
CA ARG A 216 22.86 17.05 -9.70
C ARG A 216 24.29 16.62 -9.42
N GLN A 217 25.19 17.58 -9.20
CA GLN A 217 26.59 17.30 -8.85
C GLN A 217 26.69 16.79 -7.41
N ARG A 218 26.00 17.43 -6.47
CA ARG A 218 25.97 17.07 -5.04
C ARG A 218 25.42 15.67 -4.81
N PHE A 219 24.33 15.31 -5.49
CA PHE A 219 23.64 14.03 -5.32
C PHE A 219 23.95 13.00 -6.40
N ALA A 220 25.03 13.20 -7.19
CA ALA A 220 25.40 12.26 -8.26
C ALA A 220 25.56 10.83 -7.72
N ASN A 221 26.35 10.72 -6.64
CA ASN A 221 26.71 9.46 -5.99
C ASN A 221 26.01 9.26 -4.63
N ALA A 222 25.10 10.17 -4.25
CA ALA A 222 24.40 10.07 -2.98
C ALA A 222 23.35 8.95 -2.99
N ASN A 223 23.21 8.25 -1.88
CA ASN A 223 22.10 7.30 -1.69
C ASN A 223 20.77 8.05 -1.41
N LEU A 224 19.67 7.32 -1.23
CA LEU A 224 18.35 7.90 -0.95
C LEU A 224 18.37 8.63 0.40
N THR A 225 19.02 8.05 1.42
CA THR A 225 19.12 8.65 2.75
C THR A 225 19.85 10.00 2.76
N GLU A 226 21.05 10.07 2.17
CA GLU A 226 21.84 11.28 2.00
C GLU A 226 21.10 12.33 1.18
N THR A 227 20.35 11.89 0.15
CA THR A 227 19.52 12.79 -0.66
C THR A 227 18.38 13.36 0.17
N ALA A 228 17.64 12.54 0.92
CA ALA A 228 16.52 12.97 1.76
C ALA A 228 16.97 13.98 2.83
N ALA A 229 18.07 13.70 3.52
CA ALA A 229 18.66 14.63 4.49
C ALA A 229 19.16 15.91 3.80
N GLY A 230 19.90 15.77 2.70
CA GLY A 230 20.54 16.88 2.00
C GLY A 230 19.58 17.89 1.37
N ILE A 231 18.36 17.46 1.01
CA ILE A 231 17.29 18.34 0.51
C ILE A 231 16.36 18.85 1.61
N GLY A 232 16.57 18.46 2.88
CA GLY A 232 15.69 18.84 3.99
C GLY A 232 14.30 18.22 3.88
N TRP A 233 14.22 16.92 3.58
CA TRP A 233 12.95 16.21 3.37
C TRP A 233 11.94 16.45 4.50
N ALA A 234 12.36 16.36 5.77
CA ALA A 234 11.49 16.48 6.94
C ALA A 234 10.77 17.84 7.07
N GLU A 235 11.39 18.92 6.61
CA GLU A 235 10.75 20.24 6.58
C GLU A 235 9.84 20.38 5.36
N LYS A 236 10.34 19.97 4.19
CA LYS A 236 9.61 20.09 2.93
C LYS A 236 8.33 19.27 2.92
N VAL A 237 8.37 18.03 3.43
CA VAL A 237 7.21 17.14 3.42
C VAL A 237 6.11 17.66 4.33
N ARG A 238 6.45 18.23 5.50
CA ARG A 238 5.48 18.87 6.41
C ARG A 238 4.82 20.10 5.80
N ALA A 239 5.54 20.85 4.97
CA ALA A 239 4.96 21.96 4.23
C ALA A 239 3.95 21.51 3.15
N LEU A 240 4.09 20.28 2.64
CA LEU A 240 3.20 19.71 1.62
C LEU A 240 2.03 18.93 2.24
N HIS A 241 2.26 18.26 3.37
CA HIS A 241 1.32 17.37 4.04
C HIS A 241 1.32 17.64 5.55
N GLU A 242 0.27 18.29 6.04
CA GLU A 242 0.10 18.61 7.46
C GLU A 242 0.09 17.35 8.35
N ASN A 243 -0.44 16.23 7.82
CA ASN A 243 -0.61 14.96 8.53
C ASN A 243 0.27 13.84 7.92
N GLU A 244 1.53 14.14 7.63
CA GLU A 244 2.49 13.15 7.11
C GLU A 244 2.75 12.06 8.17
N ILE A 245 2.64 10.79 7.77
CA ILE A 245 2.56 9.65 8.69
C ILE A 245 3.83 9.45 9.53
N HIS A 246 5.02 9.69 8.98
CA HIS A 246 6.27 9.52 9.72
C HIS A 246 6.38 10.59 10.80
N HIS A 247 5.94 11.82 10.54
CA HIS A 247 5.89 12.88 11.54
C HIS A 247 4.88 12.60 12.65
N LEU A 248 3.66 12.18 12.30
CA LEU A 248 2.65 11.79 13.29
C LEU A 248 3.14 10.64 14.19
N LEU A 249 3.83 9.66 13.62
CA LEU A 249 4.41 8.56 14.38
C LEU A 249 5.59 9.03 15.25
N ALA A 250 6.43 9.95 14.75
CA ALA A 250 7.57 10.47 15.49
C ALA A 250 7.15 11.27 16.74
N GLU A 251 5.99 11.97 16.67
CA GLU A 251 5.43 12.70 17.80
C GLU A 251 5.01 11.81 18.97
N LEU A 252 4.77 10.52 18.72
CA LEU A 252 4.49 9.53 19.78
C LEU A 252 5.72 9.26 20.66
N LYS A 253 6.92 9.62 20.20
CA LYS A 253 8.20 9.42 20.91
C LYS A 253 8.37 7.98 21.42
N LEU A 254 7.95 7.01 20.61
CA LEU A 254 8.14 5.60 20.94
C LEU A 254 9.62 5.20 20.80
N PRO A 255 10.09 4.24 21.60
CA PRO A 255 11.50 3.85 21.61
C PRO A 255 11.91 3.05 20.36
N LEU A 256 10.99 2.30 19.76
CA LEU A 256 11.28 1.37 18.67
C LEU A 256 10.22 1.47 17.57
N TYR A 257 10.69 1.55 16.33
CA TYR A 257 9.89 1.48 15.11
C TYR A 257 10.45 0.38 14.22
N MET A 258 9.60 -0.33 13.48
CA MET A 258 10.02 -1.37 12.54
C MET A 258 9.52 -1.04 11.15
N THR A 259 10.32 -1.30 10.13
CA THR A 259 9.93 -1.06 8.74
C THR A 259 10.51 -2.08 7.78
N THR A 260 9.82 -2.32 6.67
CA THR A 260 10.32 -3.09 5.52
C THR A 260 10.89 -2.19 4.42
N ASN A 261 10.94 -0.88 4.64
CA ASN A 261 11.38 0.08 3.63
C ASN A 261 12.86 0.41 3.84
N CYS A 262 13.57 0.72 2.76
CA CYS A 262 14.99 1.08 2.82
C CYS A 262 15.23 2.58 3.09
N ASP A 263 14.20 3.42 2.96
CA ASP A 263 14.31 4.88 3.13
C ASP A 263 14.57 5.30 4.58
N SER A 264 15.01 6.55 4.75
CA SER A 264 15.30 7.14 6.06
C SER A 264 14.16 7.99 6.63
N PHE A 265 12.95 8.00 6.05
CA PHE A 265 11.92 8.98 6.38
C PHE A 265 11.49 8.95 7.85
N MET A 266 11.34 7.76 8.44
CA MET A 266 11.05 7.64 9.88
C MET A 266 12.19 8.20 10.73
N THR A 267 13.44 7.96 10.35
CA THR A 267 14.64 8.46 11.04
C THR A 267 14.73 9.99 10.94
N GLU A 268 14.50 10.54 9.74
CA GLU A 268 14.46 12.00 9.51
C GLU A 268 13.32 12.66 10.31
N ALA A 269 12.13 12.04 10.36
CA ALA A 269 11.02 12.54 11.14
C ALA A 269 11.34 12.56 12.65
N LEU A 270 11.97 11.51 13.19
CA LEU A 270 12.40 11.45 14.59
C LEU A 270 13.48 12.50 14.92
N ARG A 271 14.47 12.69 14.05
CA ARG A 271 15.47 13.77 14.21
C ARG A 271 14.79 15.13 14.29
N ALA A 272 13.76 15.33 13.46
CA ALA A 272 13.03 16.58 13.39
C ALA A 272 12.07 16.85 14.58
N THR A 273 11.90 15.90 15.51
CA THR A 273 11.25 16.12 16.81
C THR A 273 12.24 16.45 17.94
N GLY A 274 13.54 16.49 17.63
CA GLY A 274 14.63 16.77 18.58
C GLY A 274 15.23 15.52 19.24
N ALA A 275 14.98 14.32 18.72
CA ALA A 275 15.65 13.11 19.22
C ALA A 275 17.15 13.18 18.93
N ALA A 276 17.98 13.05 19.97
CA ALA A 276 19.42 13.30 19.90
C ALA A 276 20.18 12.21 19.13
N ASN A 277 19.84 10.93 19.37
CA ASN A 277 20.58 9.78 18.84
C ASN A 277 19.65 8.75 18.18
N VAL A 278 18.98 9.14 17.09
CA VAL A 278 18.18 8.19 16.31
C VAL A 278 19.10 7.21 15.60
N ARG A 279 18.91 5.92 15.87
CA ARG A 279 19.70 4.83 15.26
C ARG A 279 18.88 4.08 14.23
N ARG A 280 19.57 3.61 13.18
CA ARG A 280 19.04 2.60 12.27
C ARG A 280 19.69 1.26 12.59
N ALA A 281 18.89 0.22 12.53
CA ALA A 281 19.33 -1.15 12.76
C ALA A 281 18.67 -2.06 11.72
N GLY A 282 19.25 -3.22 11.47
CA GLY A 282 18.67 -4.24 10.61
C GLY A 282 19.36 -5.58 10.81
N PRO A 283 18.76 -6.68 10.33
CA PRO A 283 19.29 -8.02 10.50
C PRO A 283 20.60 -8.19 9.73
N ARG A 284 21.48 -9.06 10.23
CA ARG A 284 22.72 -9.49 9.54
C ARG A 284 22.60 -10.99 9.24
N TRP A 285 22.07 -11.33 8.07
CA TRP A 285 21.70 -12.70 7.72
C TRP A 285 22.89 -13.66 7.54
N GLU A 286 24.14 -13.16 7.52
CA GLU A 286 25.36 -13.97 7.30
C GLU A 286 25.86 -14.74 8.54
N GLN A 287 25.31 -14.49 9.74
CA GLN A 287 25.82 -15.05 11.01
C GLN A 287 24.77 -15.83 11.81
N VAL A 288 23.99 -16.67 11.14
CA VAL A 288 22.94 -17.46 11.81
C VAL A 288 23.54 -18.62 12.61
N GLN A 289 23.86 -18.37 13.88
CA GLN A 289 24.10 -19.42 14.87
C GLN A 289 22.79 -19.81 15.55
N ALA A 290 22.44 -21.10 15.50
CA ALA A 290 21.24 -21.62 16.16
C ALA A 290 21.31 -21.40 17.69
N GLY A 291 20.26 -20.82 18.27
CA GLY A 291 20.15 -20.62 19.72
C GLY A 291 20.67 -19.28 20.24
N THR A 292 21.23 -18.40 19.39
CA THR A 292 21.65 -17.04 19.77
C THR A 292 20.67 -16.01 19.18
N PRO A 293 20.24 -14.98 19.96
CA PRO A 293 19.51 -13.86 19.39
C PRO A 293 20.31 -13.27 18.23
N GLN A 294 19.74 -13.29 17.02
CA GLN A 294 20.40 -12.78 15.81
C GLN A 294 20.69 -11.28 15.89
N TYR A 295 20.00 -10.58 16.79
CA TYR A 295 20.19 -9.17 17.03
C TYR A 295 19.80 -8.80 18.46
N THR A 296 20.66 -8.05 19.14
CA THR A 296 20.35 -7.38 20.40
C THR A 296 20.49 -5.89 20.18
N LEU A 297 19.42 -5.14 20.47
CA LEU A 297 19.45 -3.69 20.44
C LEU A 297 20.17 -3.20 21.70
N ASP A 298 21.49 -3.04 21.60
CA ASP A 298 22.33 -2.52 22.67
C ASP A 298 23.00 -1.20 22.22
N PRO A 299 22.77 -0.07 22.91
CA PRO A 299 21.88 0.09 24.08
C PRO A 299 20.40 -0.11 23.74
N GLU A 300 19.61 -0.42 24.77
CA GLU A 300 18.16 -0.61 24.65
C GLU A 300 17.50 0.66 24.05
N PRO A 301 16.54 0.52 23.13
CA PRO A 301 15.84 1.66 22.57
C PRO A 301 15.09 2.45 23.66
N SER A 302 15.20 3.78 23.61
CA SER A 302 14.55 4.69 24.56
C SER A 302 13.91 5.85 23.81
N ARG A 303 13.12 6.68 24.50
CA ARG A 303 12.47 7.85 23.87
C ARG A 303 13.50 8.87 23.38
N GLU A 304 14.61 9.01 24.11
CA GLU A 304 15.71 9.91 23.81
C GLU A 304 16.65 9.34 22.73
N ASN A 305 16.76 8.01 22.66
CA ASN A 305 17.63 7.28 21.73
C ASN A 305 16.83 6.21 20.96
N PRO A 306 15.85 6.63 20.12
CA PRO A 306 14.96 5.70 19.45
C PRO A 306 15.68 4.91 18.34
N VAL A 307 15.15 3.74 18.01
CA VAL A 307 15.66 2.90 16.92
C VAL A 307 14.61 2.70 15.85
N VAL A 308 15.02 2.82 14.59
CA VAL A 308 14.26 2.36 13.43
C VAL A 308 14.90 1.07 12.91
N PHE A 309 14.20 -0.04 13.06
CA PHE A 309 14.66 -1.36 12.64
C PHE A 309 14.14 -1.69 11.24
N HIS A 310 15.05 -1.80 10.27
CA HIS A 310 14.79 -2.07 8.86
C HIS A 310 14.94 -3.57 8.59
N LEU A 311 13.82 -4.29 8.52
CA LEU A 311 13.78 -5.73 8.30
C LEU A 311 14.39 -6.15 6.96
N ASN A 312 14.26 -5.30 5.94
CA ASN A 312 14.68 -5.59 4.57
C ASN A 312 15.93 -4.80 4.15
N GLY A 313 16.76 -4.40 5.11
CA GLY A 313 17.96 -3.60 4.88
C GLY A 313 17.69 -2.14 4.53
N TYR A 314 18.76 -1.38 4.38
CA TYR A 314 18.74 0.06 4.12
C TYR A 314 20.04 0.52 3.44
N ASP A 315 20.08 1.77 2.97
CA ASP A 315 21.04 2.22 1.96
C ASP A 315 22.23 3.06 2.48
N ASP A 316 22.27 3.44 3.76
CA ASP A 316 23.37 4.22 4.37
C ASP A 316 24.37 3.37 5.20
N ASP A 317 24.24 2.04 5.18
CA ASP A 317 25.26 1.10 5.67
C ASP A 317 25.63 0.10 4.54
N PRO A 318 26.91 -0.11 4.20
CA PRO A 318 27.31 -0.98 3.08
C PRO A 318 26.86 -2.44 3.22
N THR A 319 26.90 -2.99 4.44
CA THR A 319 26.48 -4.37 4.69
C THR A 319 24.97 -4.50 4.51
N GLN A 320 24.20 -3.57 5.08
CA GLN A 320 22.74 -3.53 4.97
C GLN A 320 22.27 -3.23 3.54
N ALA A 321 23.00 -2.38 2.81
CA ALA A 321 22.70 -2.06 1.42
C ALA A 321 22.88 -3.29 0.53
N HIS A 322 23.90 -4.11 0.80
CA HIS A 322 24.11 -5.38 0.11
C HIS A 322 23.05 -6.43 0.50
N GLN A 323 22.58 -6.41 1.74
CA GLN A 323 21.58 -7.34 2.27
C GLN A 323 20.13 -6.85 2.09
N MET A 324 19.88 -5.80 1.29
CA MET A 324 18.53 -5.38 1.00
C MET A 324 17.73 -6.51 0.34
N VAL A 325 16.53 -6.77 0.87
CA VAL A 325 15.66 -7.85 0.42
C VAL A 325 14.74 -7.32 -0.68
N LEU A 326 14.94 -7.83 -1.90
CA LEU A 326 14.15 -7.44 -3.09
C LEU A 326 13.47 -8.64 -3.76
N SER A 327 13.88 -9.86 -3.41
CA SER A 327 13.34 -11.12 -3.93
C SER A 327 13.24 -12.19 -2.83
N GLU A 328 12.52 -13.28 -3.10
CA GLU A 328 12.42 -14.41 -2.16
C GLU A 328 13.76 -15.11 -1.92
N ASP A 329 14.71 -15.03 -2.86
CA ASP A 329 16.04 -15.64 -2.76
C ASP A 329 16.96 -14.88 -1.78
N ASP A 330 16.55 -13.69 -1.30
CA ASP A 330 17.33 -12.88 -0.35
C ASP A 330 17.06 -13.22 1.13
N TYR A 331 16.07 -14.09 1.41
CA TYR A 331 15.66 -14.49 2.77
C TYR A 331 16.49 -15.63 3.38
#